data_AF-A0A7H8PIA5-F1
#
_entry.id   AF-A0A7H8PIA5-F1
#
_cell.length_a   1.000
_cell.length_b   1.000
_cell.length_c   1.000
_cell.angle_alpha   90.00
_cell.angle_beta   90.00
_cell.angle_gamma   90.00
#
_symmetry.space_group_name_H-M   'P 1'
#
loop_
_entity.id
_entity.type
_entity.pdbx_description
1 polymer ?
#
loop_
_entity_poly.entity_id
_entity_poly.type
_entity_poly.pdbx_seq_one_letter_code
_entity_poly.pdbx_strand_id
1 'polypeptide(L)' 'MNKKYLHSIITICIVLITAFCIWSYIQRASFEYNAQGTFLSPDDGVVYREQAKEVYGILALIGLILIGIVTYKIIKKPK' A
#
# COMPACT_ATOMS: atom_id res chain seq x y z
N MET A 1 0.33 18.16 21.83
CA MET A 1 0.90 18.04 20.47
C MET A 1 0.09 18.90 19.51
N ASN A 2 0.73 19.80 18.74
CA ASN A 2 0.03 20.77 17.90
C ASN A 2 -0.74 20.07 16.76
N LYS A 3 -2.01 20.43 16.50
CA LYS A 3 -2.90 19.73 15.53
C LYS A 3 -2.31 19.61 14.12
N LYS A 4 -1.45 20.55 13.72
CA LYS A 4 -0.74 20.55 12.43
C LYS A 4 0.32 19.43 12.31
N TYR A 5 1.06 19.14 13.38
CA TYR A 5 2.06 18.07 13.39
C TYR A 5 1.40 16.70 13.33
N LEU A 6 0.29 16.52 14.06
CA LEU A 6 -0.46 15.27 14.05
C LEU A 6 -0.97 14.91 12.64
N HIS A 7 -1.54 15.88 11.91
CA HIS A 7 -1.97 15.65 10.52
C HIS A 7 -0.80 15.27 9.61
N SER A 8 0.33 15.96 9.73
CA SER A 8 1.51 15.70 8.90
C SER A 8 2.07 14.30 9.15
N ILE A 9 2.14 13.86 10.41
CA ILE A 9 2.57 12.52 10.78
C ILE A 9 1.63 11.47 10.19
N ILE A 10 0.31 11.65 10.32
CA ILE A 10 -0.68 10.72 9.76
C ILE A 10 -0.53 10.62 8.23
N THR A 11 -0.37 11.75 7.54
CA THR A 11 -0.18 11.75 6.09
C THR A 11 1.09 11.01 5.69
N ILE A 12 2.21 11.22 6.38
CA ILE A 12 3.46 10.49 6.12
C ILE A 12 3.25 8.98 6.34
N CYS A 13 2.60 8.57 7.43
CA CYS A 13 2.29 7.17 7.68
C CYS A 13 1.44 6.55 6.57
N ILE A 14 0.40 7.25 6.10
CA ILE A 14 -0.45 6.78 4.99
C ILE A 14 0.38 6.61 3.72
N VAL A 15 1.25 7.56 3.39
CA VAL A 15 2.12 7.48 2.22
C VAL A 15 3.07 6.28 2.32
N LEU A 16 3.71 6.08 3.47
CA LEU A 16 4.63 4.95 3.70
C LEU A 16 3.91 3.60 3.60
N ILE A 17 2.73 3.46 4.23
CA ILE A 17 1.92 2.24 4.16
C ILE A 17 1.49 1.98 2.72
N THR A 18 1.04 3.01 2.01
CA THR A 18 0.63 2.88 0.61
C THR A 18 1.79 2.42 -0.27
N ALA A 19 2.98 3.02 -0.09
CA ALA A 19 4.18 2.61 -0.81
C ALA A 19 4.57 1.15 -0.51
N PHE A 20 4.49 0.73 0.76
CA PHE A 20 4.72 -0.65 1.16
C PHE A 20 3.73 -1.63 0.51
N CYS A 21 2.44 -1.27 0.45
CA CYS A 21 1.42 -2.08 -0.22
C CYS A 21 1.68 -2.18 -1.73
N ILE A 22 2.05 -1.07 -2.39
CA ILE A 22 2.41 -1.07 -3.81
C ILE A 22 3.61 -1.99 -4.06
N TRP A 23 4.67 -1.84 -3.26
CA TRP A 23 5.86 -2.69 -3.36
C TRP A 23 5.51 -4.18 -3.21
N SER A 24 4.73 -4.51 -2.16
CA SER A 24 4.29 -5.88 -1.90
C SER A 24 3.41 -6.44 -3.01
N TYR A 25 2.56 -5.60 -3.62
CA TYR A 25 1.77 -5.98 -4.79
C TYR A 25 2.65 -6.29 -5.99
N ILE A 26 3.58 -5.40 -6.34
CA ILE A 26 4.48 -5.55 -7.49
C ILE A 26 5.34 -6.81 -7.35
N GLN A 27 5.96 -7.00 -6.18
CA GLN A 27 6.79 -8.17 -5.90
C GLN A 27 5.98 -9.47 -6.06
N ARG A 28 4.74 -9.49 -5.57
CA ARG A 28 3.86 -10.67 -5.64
C ARG A 28 3.25 -10.88 -7.02
N ALA A 29 3.12 -9.82 -7.82
CA ALA A 29 2.62 -9.90 -9.19
C ALA A 29 3.60 -10.61 -10.12
N SER A 30 4.91 -10.64 -9.79
CA SER A 30 5.92 -11.40 -10.54
C SER A 30 6.02 -12.88 -10.15
N PHE A 31 5.23 -13.36 -9.19
CA PHE A 31 5.28 -14.76 -8.78
C PHE A 31 4.42 -15.65 -9.68
N GLU A 32 4.95 -16.81 -10.03
CA GLU A 32 4.21 -17.88 -10.71
C GLU A 32 3.54 -18.77 -9.66
N TYR A 33 2.26 -18.52 -9.42
CA TYR A 33 1.47 -19.31 -8.47
C TYR A 33 1.10 -20.67 -9.08
N ASN A 34 1.10 -21.72 -8.25
CA ASN A 34 0.61 -23.04 -8.66
C ASN A 34 -0.92 -23.10 -8.72
N ALA A 35 -1.48 -24.26 -9.10
CA ALA A 35 -2.93 -24.49 -9.19
C ALA A 35 -3.69 -24.27 -7.87
N GLN A 36 -2.99 -24.25 -6.73
CA GLN A 36 -3.56 -24.00 -5.41
C GLN A 36 -3.45 -22.51 -4.99
N GLY A 37 -2.95 -21.63 -5.87
CA GLY A 37 -2.78 -20.20 -5.61
C GLY A 37 -1.64 -19.90 -4.64
N THR A 38 -0.60 -20.73 -4.62
CA THR A 38 0.56 -20.60 -3.71
C THR A 38 1.88 -20.55 -4.46
N PHE A 39 2.83 -19.80 -3.91
CA PHE A 39 4.21 -19.71 -4.38
C PHE A 39 5.14 -19.92 -3.18
N LEU A 40 6.00 -20.93 -3.23
CA LEU A 40 7.02 -21.16 -2.21
C LEU A 40 8.28 -20.40 -2.63
N SER A 41 8.64 -19.36 -1.89
CA SER A 41 9.88 -18.64 -2.13
C SER A 41 11.06 -19.50 -1.66
N PRO A 42 11.98 -19.92 -2.55
CA PRO A 42 13.14 -20.70 -2.16
C PRO A 42 14.11 -19.89 -1.30
N ASP A 43 14.15 -18.56 -1.49
CA ASP A 43 15.05 -17.66 -0.77
C ASP A 43 14.52 -17.31 0.63
N ASP A 44 13.20 -17.06 0.74
CA ASP A 44 12.59 -16.62 2.00
C ASP A 44 12.15 -17.79 2.89
N GLY A 45 11.98 -18.99 2.32
CA GLY A 45 11.39 -20.14 3.03
C GLY A 45 9.92 -19.91 3.41
N VAL A 46 9.25 -18.97 2.76
CA VAL A 46 7.85 -18.56 3.04
C VAL A 46 6.94 -18.92 1.87
N VAL A 47 5.71 -19.34 2.20
CA VAL A 47 4.64 -19.55 1.22
C VAL A 47 3.84 -18.27 1.04
N TYR A 48 3.87 -17.73 -0.17
CA TYR A 48 3.06 -16.60 -0.60
C TYR A 48 1.75 -17.10 -1.19
N ARG A 49 0.64 -16.45 -0.83
CA ARG A 49 -0.68 -16.73 -1.42
C ARG A 49 -1.05 -15.67 -2.44
N GLU A 50 -1.69 -16.10 -3.52
CA GLU A 50 -2.18 -15.21 -4.57
C GLU A 50 -3.22 -14.21 -4.03
N GLN A 51 -4.12 -14.65 -3.15
CA GLN A 51 -5.10 -13.77 -2.51
C GLN A 51 -4.45 -12.56 -1.81
N ALA A 52 -3.25 -12.74 -1.23
CA ALA A 52 -2.55 -11.64 -0.58
C ALA A 52 -2.08 -10.58 -1.59
N LYS A 53 -1.69 -10.95 -2.82
CA LYS A 53 -1.41 -10.00 -3.92
C LYS A 53 -2.61 -9.09 -4.12
N GLU A 54 -3.80 -9.64 -4.28
CA GLU A 54 -5.03 -8.87 -4.50
C GLU A 54 -5.34 -7.92 -3.34
N VAL A 55 -5.20 -8.38 -2.10
CA VAL A 55 -5.41 -7.55 -0.90
C VAL A 55 -4.44 -6.36 -0.88
N TYR A 56 -3.15 -6.58 -1.16
CA TYR A 56 -2.18 -5.49 -1.24
C TYR A 56 -2.50 -4.50 -2.37
N GLY A 57 -2.99 -4.99 -3.51
CA GLY A 57 -3.43 -4.14 -4.62
C GLY A 57 -4.63 -3.25 -4.25
N ILE A 58 -5.63 -3.80 -3.58
CA ILE A 58 -6.80 -3.05 -3.11
C ILE A 58 -6.39 -2.02 -2.06
N LEU A 59 -5.54 -2.39 -1.10
CA LEU A 59 -5.04 -1.47 -0.08
C LEU A 59 -4.21 -0.33 -0.69
N ALA A 60 -3.37 -0.64 -1.69
CA ALA A 60 -2.61 0.36 -2.43
C ALA A 60 -3.54 1.36 -3.14
N LEU A 61 -4.59 0.87 -3.80
CA LEU A 61 -5.57 1.72 -4.48
C LEU A 61 -6.30 2.65 -3.50
N ILE A 62 -6.78 2.11 -2.36
CA ILE A 62 -7.42 2.90 -1.31
C ILE A 62 -6.46 3.97 -0.77
N GLY A 63 -5.20 3.59 -0.53
CA GLY A 63 -4.16 4.51 -0.09
C GLY A 63 -3.94 5.67 -1.06
N LEU A 64 -3.84 5.38 -2.36
CA LEU A 64 -3.70 6.40 -3.40
C LEU A 64 -4.89 7.36 -3.47
N ILE A 65 -6.13 6.83 -3.36
CA ILE A 65 -7.34 7.66 -3.32
C ILE A 65 -7.31 8.61 -2.12
N LEU A 66 -6.94 8.12 -0.93
CA LEU A 66 -6.84 8.93 0.28
C LEU A 66 -5.77 10.02 0.14
N ILE A 67 -4.60 9.68 -0.40
CA ILE A 67 -3.52 10.64 -0.67
C ILE A 67 -4.01 11.72 -1.65
N GLY A 68 -4.73 11.33 -2.71
CA GLY A 68 -5.32 12.26 -3.67
C GLY A 68 -6.30 13.24 -3.00
N ILE A 69 -7.21 12.74 -2.16
CA ILE A 69 -8.17 13.56 -1.42
C ILE A 69 -7.45 14.54 -0.47
N VAL A 70 -6.45 14.07 0.29
CA VAL A 70 -5.69 14.89 1.23
C VAL A 70 -4.93 15.98 0.48
N THR A 71 -4.21 15.62 -0.58
CA THR A 71 -3.46 16.56 -1.43
C THR A 71 -4.39 17.61 -2.05
N TYR A 72 -5.53 17.19 -2.61
CA TYR A 72 -6.52 18.10 -3.16
C TYR A 72 -7.04 19.11 -2.11
N LYS A 73 -7.35 18.65 -0.89
CA LYS A 73 -7.79 19.52 0.19
C LYS A 73 -6.70 20.51 0.64
N ILE A 74 -5.43 20.10 0.61
CA ILE A 74 -4.30 20.99 0.92
C ILE A 74 -4.17 22.08 -0.15
N ILE A 75 -4.21 21.70 -1.43
CA ILE A 75 -4.09 22.64 -2.56
C ILE A 75 -5.29 23.59 -2.64
N LYS A 76 -6.51 23.10 -2.41
CA LYS A 76 -7.75 23.89 -2.51
C LYS A 76 -7.99 24.82 -1.33
N LYS A 77 -7.24 24.73 -0.23
CA LYS A 77 -7.42 25.67 0.88
C LYS A 77 -7.22 27.10 0.36
N PRO A 78 -8.25 27.96 0.41
CA PRO A 78 -8.08 29.35 0.02
C PRO A 78 -7.03 29.98 0.94
N LYS A 79 -6.14 30.78 0.34
CA LYS A 79 -5.20 31.64 1.08
C LYS A 79 -5.96 32.51 2.07
#